data_AF-A0A6G3RVE4-F1
#
_entry.id   AF-A0A6G3RVE4-F1
#
_cell.length_a   1.000
_cell.length_b   1.000
_cell.length_c   1.000
_cell.angle_alpha   90.00
_cell.angle_beta   90.00
_cell.angle_gamma   90.00
#
_symmetry.space_group_name_H-M   'P 1'
#
loop_
_entity.id
_entity.type
_entity.pdbx_description
1 polymer ?
#
loop_
_entity_poly.entity_id
_entity_poly.type
_entity_poly.pdbx_seq_one_letter_code
_entity_poly.pdbx_strand_id
1 'polypeptide(L)' 'AARAARDTARAEPDGWTRARIPIESVAHAHDEFLRLGADIEVLEPVQLRKRITATAAGLAKLYARGDLRAGGDD' A
#
# COMPACT_ATOMS: atom_id res chain seq x y z
N ALA A 1 -8.31 11.34 9.72
CA ALA A 1 -8.21 9.90 9.38
C ALA A 1 -8.48 8.95 10.55
N ALA A 2 -7.68 8.99 11.64
CA ALA A 2 -7.70 7.96 12.69
C ALA A 2 -9.08 7.69 13.36
N ARG A 3 -9.90 8.73 13.58
CA ARG A 3 -11.26 8.56 14.13
C ARG A 3 -12.21 7.85 13.17
N ALA A 4 -12.30 8.32 11.93
CA ALA A 4 -13.15 7.72 10.90
C ALA A 4 -12.77 6.26 10.59
N ALA A 5 -11.47 5.94 10.65
CA ALA A 5 -10.99 4.57 10.53
C ALA A 5 -11.56 3.67 11.64
N ARG A 6 -11.53 4.12 12.91
CA ARG A 6 -12.09 3.36 14.05
C ARG A 6 -13.61 3.19 13.93
N ASP A 7 -14.31 4.23 13.50
CA ASP A 7 -15.78 4.22 13.38
C ASP A 7 -16.26 3.22 12.30
N THR A 8 -15.41 2.85 11.34
CA THR A 8 -15.74 1.96 10.22
C THR A 8 -14.96 0.65 10.24
N ALA A 9 -14.15 0.42 11.28
CA ALA A 9 -13.29 -0.74 11.40
C ALA A 9 -14.13 -2.02 11.58
N ARG A 10 -13.85 -3.00 10.73
CA ARG A 10 -14.40 -4.35 10.81
C ARG A 10 -13.25 -5.36 10.75
N ALA A 11 -13.16 -6.21 11.76
CA ALA A 11 -12.25 -7.34 11.75
C ALA A 11 -12.70 -8.37 10.71
N GLU A 12 -11.75 -8.90 9.94
CA GLU A 12 -11.94 -9.92 8.93
C GLU A 12 -11.33 -11.26 9.40
N PRO A 13 -11.83 -12.42 8.90
CA PRO A 13 -11.38 -13.74 9.37
C PRO A 13 -9.89 -14.04 9.13
N ASP A 14 -9.24 -13.31 8.23
CA ASP A 14 -7.83 -13.42 7.86
C ASP A 14 -6.90 -12.59 8.77
N GLY A 15 -7.44 -11.96 9.82
CA GLY A 15 -6.70 -11.12 10.75
C GLY A 15 -6.56 -9.66 10.31
N TRP A 16 -7.06 -9.29 9.13
CA TRP A 16 -7.08 -7.90 8.68
C TRP A 16 -8.21 -7.10 9.32
N THR A 17 -8.05 -5.77 9.38
CA THR A 17 -9.14 -4.85 9.72
C THR A 17 -9.47 -4.01 8.49
N ARG A 18 -10.70 -4.14 7.99
CA ARG A 18 -11.21 -3.32 6.90
C ARG A 18 -11.83 -2.04 7.48
N ALA A 19 -11.44 -0.89 6.95
CA ALA A 19 -11.99 0.40 7.34
C ALA A 19 -12.16 1.32 6.12
N ARG A 20 -13.01 2.35 6.26
CA ARG A 20 -13.16 3.43 5.28
C ARG A 20 -12.48 4.68 5.81
N ILE A 21 -11.48 5.16 5.08
CA ILE A 21 -10.72 6.36 5.43
C ILE A 21 -11.05 7.43 4.39
N PRO A 22 -11.60 8.59 4.79
CA PRO A 22 -11.78 9.70 3.86
C PRO A 22 -10.41 10.20 3.41
N ILE A 23 -10.28 10.48 2.12
CA ILE A 23 -9.06 10.99 1.50
C ILE A 23 -9.32 12.37 0.91
N GLU A 24 -8.36 13.28 1.06
CA GLU A 24 -8.39 14.61 0.46
C GLU A 24 -8.19 14.51 -1.06
N SER A 25 -7.31 13.61 -1.50
CA SER A 25 -7.11 13.29 -2.91
C SER A 25 -6.44 11.92 -3.09
N VAL A 26 -6.59 11.35 -4.28
CA VAL A 26 -5.90 10.10 -4.65
C VAL A 26 -4.38 10.26 -4.64
N ALA A 27 -3.86 11.43 -5.01
CA ALA A 27 -2.42 11.68 -5.02
C ALA A 27 -1.84 11.72 -3.60
N HIS A 28 -2.51 12.45 -2.69
CA HIS A 28 -2.08 12.51 -1.30
C HIS A 28 -2.16 11.15 -0.60
N ALA A 29 -3.29 10.44 -0.76
CA ALA A 29 -3.49 9.13 -0.18
C ALA A 29 -2.48 8.10 -0.71
N HIS A 30 -2.05 8.20 -1.97
CA HIS A 30 -1.00 7.34 -2.51
C HIS A 30 0.29 7.47 -1.70
N ASP A 31 0.76 8.70 -1.45
CA ASP A 31 2.02 8.94 -0.76
C ASP A 31 1.94 8.59 0.72
N GLU A 32 0.78 8.78 1.36
CA GLU A 32 0.55 8.36 2.74
C GLU A 32 0.50 6.84 2.89
N PHE A 33 -0.29 6.13 2.06
CA PHE A 33 -0.45 4.70 2.20
C PHE A 33 0.76 3.91 1.75
N LEU A 34 1.52 4.40 0.75
CA LEU A 34 2.75 3.74 0.32
C LEU A 34 3.79 3.66 1.44
N ARG A 35 3.82 4.63 2.36
CA ARG A 35 4.73 4.62 3.53
C ARG A 35 4.45 3.47 4.51
N LEU A 36 3.23 2.91 4.51
CA LEU A 36 2.87 1.76 5.34
C LEU A 36 3.27 0.43 4.70
N GLY A 37 3.68 0.42 3.43
CA GLY A 37 4.12 -0.78 2.73
C GLY A 37 3.07 -1.89 2.72
N ALA A 38 3.47 -3.09 3.14
CA ALA A 38 2.63 -4.29 3.11
C ALA A 38 1.65 -4.39 4.29
N ASP A 39 1.64 -3.43 5.21
CA ASP A 39 0.71 -3.40 6.35
C ASP A 39 -0.68 -2.82 5.96
N ILE A 40 -0.85 -2.42 4.70
CA ILE A 40 -2.13 -1.93 4.17
C ILE A 40 -2.41 -2.48 2.78
N GLU A 41 -3.68 -2.79 2.52
CA GLU A 41 -4.21 -3.03 1.18
C GLU A 41 -5.29 -2.01 0.84
N VAL A 42 -5.16 -1.34 -0.31
CA VAL A 42 -6.22 -0.44 -0.82
C VAL A 42 -7.19 -1.23 -1.69
N LEU A 43 -8.44 -1.33 -1.23
CA LEU A 43 -9.52 -1.96 -1.99
C LEU A 43 -10.18 -0.99 -2.98
N GLU A 44 -10.51 0.22 -2.50
CA GLU A 44 -11.18 1.29 -3.24
C GLU A 44 -10.64 2.67 -2.81
N PRO A 45 -10.71 3.70 -3.68
CA PRO A 45 -11.17 3.67 -5.06
C PRO A 45 -10.16 2.98 -6.00
N VAL A 46 -10.65 2.40 -7.10
CA VAL A 46 -9.81 1.59 -8.03
C VAL A 46 -8.61 2.37 -8.59
N GLN A 47 -8.73 3.69 -8.73
CA GLN A 47 -7.68 4.58 -9.21
C GLN A 47 -6.53 4.66 -8.22
N LEU A 48 -6.81 4.69 -6.91
CA LEU A 48 -5.78 4.68 -5.87
C LEU A 48 -5.10 3.32 -5.80
N ARG A 49 -5.89 2.23 -5.80
CA ARG A 49 -5.38 0.86 -5.86
C ARG A 49 -4.40 0.67 -7.03
N LYS A 50 -4.78 1.08 -8.24
CA LYS A 50 -3.93 0.99 -9.44
C LYS A 50 -2.60 1.74 -9.29
N ARG A 51 -2.61 2.93 -8.67
CA ARG A 51 -1.39 3.70 -8.42
C ARG A 51 -0.45 2.99 -7.44
N ILE A 52 -0.98 2.51 -6.31
CA ILE A 52 -0.20 1.74 -5.33
C ILE A 52 0.40 0.48 -5.99
N THR A 53 -0.39 -0.29 -6.73
CA THR A 53 0.09 -1.49 -7.43
C THR A 53 1.21 -1.16 -8.42
N ALA A 54 1.07 -0.08 -9.20
CA ALA A 54 2.11 0.32 -10.16
C ALA A 54 3.42 0.70 -9.47
N THR A 55 3.36 1.47 -8.39
CA THR A 55 4.53 1.87 -7.62
C THR A 55 5.20 0.67 -6.95
N ALA A 56 4.42 -0.20 -6.28
CA ALA A 56 4.93 -1.41 -5.64
C ALA A 56 5.63 -2.34 -6.66
N ALA A 57 5.04 -2.53 -7.84
CA ALA A 57 5.66 -3.30 -8.92
C ALA A 57 6.95 -2.66 -9.44
N GLY A 58 7.02 -1.33 -9.51
CA GLY A 58 8.24 -0.59 -9.86
C GLY A 58 9.36 -0.80 -8.83
N LEU A 59 9.03 -0.72 -7.54
CA LEU A 59 9.97 -0.95 -6.45
C LEU A 59 10.47 -2.40 -6.44
N ALA A 60 9.58 -3.39 -6.56
CA ALA A 60 9.97 -4.80 -6.64
C ALA A 60 10.96 -5.06 -7.79
N LYS A 61 10.71 -4.49 -8.97
CA LYS A 61 11.63 -4.58 -10.12
C LYS A 61 12.98 -3.90 -9.85
N LEU A 62 12.98 -2.76 -9.15
CA LEU A 62 14.20 -2.02 -8.84
C LEU A 62 15.10 -2.82 -7.91
N TYR A 63 14.54 -3.36 -6.83
CA TYR A 63 15.30 -4.10 -5.83
C TYR A 63 15.69 -5.51 -6.29
N ALA A 64 14.86 -6.20 -7.09
CA ALA A 64 15.27 -7.46 -7.71
C ALA A 64 16.50 -7.31 -8.61
N ARG A 65 16.68 -6.15 -9.27
CA ARG A 65 17.91 -5.83 -10.02
C ARG A 65 19.10 -5.51 -9.13
N GLY A 66 18.86 -5.06 -7.90
CA GLY A 66 19.91 -4.83 -6.90
C GLY A 66 20.49 -6.15 -6.42
N ASP A 67 19.62 -7.11 -6.12
CA ASP A 67 20.02 -8.48 -5.74
C ASP A 67 20.85 -9.15 -6.86
N LEU A 68 20.46 -8.96 -8.12
CA LEU A 68 21.24 -9.43 -9.27
C LEU A 68 22.61 -8.76 -9.43
N ARG A 69 22.81 -7.55 -8.88
CA ARG A 69 24.11 -6.86 -8.90
C ARG A 69 25.00 -7.25 -7.72
N ALA A 70 24.39 -7.61 -6.58
CA ALA A 70 25.11 -8.05 -5.40
C ALA A 70 25.57 -9.51 -5.52
N GLY A 71 24.87 -10.36 -6.27
CA GLY A 71 25.23 -11.78 -6.48
C GLY A 71 26.38 -12.04 -7.45
N GLY A 72 27.28 -11.08 -7.68
CA GLY A 72 28.42 -11.19 -8.60
C GLY A 72 29.80 -11.26 -7.92
N ASP A 73 29.86 -11.13 -6.60
CA ASP A 73 31.12 -11.03 -5.83
C ASP A 73 31.26 -12.10 -4.71
N ASP A 74 30.68 -13.29 -4.89
CA ASP A 74 30.91 -14.46 -4.02
C ASP A 74 31.69 -15.58 -4.74
#